data_AF-A0A975VJB8-F1
#
_entry.id   AF-A0A975VJB8-F1
#
_cell.length_a   1.000
_cell.length_b   1.000
_cell.length_c   1.000
_cell.angle_alpha   90.00
_cell.angle_beta   90.00
_cell.angle_gamma   90.00
#
_symmetry.space_group_name_H-M   'P 1'
#
loop_
_entity.id
_entity.type
_entity.pdbx_description
1 polymer ?
#
loop_
_entity_poly.entity_id
_entity_poly.type
_entity_poly.pdbx_seq_one_letter_code
_entity_poly.pdbx_strand_id
1 'polypeptide(L)'
;MLSPVEIAALIAATKGAVDIFDKIAGQIKTVLTKRPKEAEGDDDRWRFKVRPEGTAIVVKQEDRTVQTVTAAELSKVLSPADLELVQTYEQSMNKYFARWKAVYAKKDASQDPLVNAITEEQLTEQIVKMKGELVGIIDFLKRCGVMLDDHYMHVRQLVEAA
;
A
#
# COMPACT_ATOMS: atom_id res chain seq x y z
N MET A 1 7.27 16.52 -20.13
CA MET A 1 7.56 16.70 -18.69
C MET A 1 6.25 16.96 -17.99
N LEU A 2 6.06 16.39 -16.80
CA LEU A 2 4.86 16.65 -15.99
C LEU A 2 4.86 18.09 -15.46
N SER A 3 3.67 18.67 -15.38
CA SER A 3 3.39 19.92 -14.69
C SER A 3 3.41 19.73 -13.16
N PRO A 4 3.55 20.81 -12.38
CA PRO A 4 3.45 20.74 -10.92
C PRO A 4 2.16 20.09 -10.41
N VAL A 5 1.04 20.29 -11.12
CA VAL A 5 -0.27 19.70 -10.78
C VAL A 5 -0.26 18.18 -11.01
N GLU A 6 0.30 17.74 -12.13
CA GLU A 6 0.43 16.30 -12.45
C GLU A 6 1.39 15.60 -11.48
N ILE A 7 2.48 16.25 -11.09
CA ILE A 7 3.39 15.74 -10.05
C ILE A 7 2.64 15.59 -8.73
N ALA A 8 1.88 16.61 -8.30
CA ALA A 8 1.10 16.52 -7.06
C ALA A 8 0.06 15.39 -7.10
N ALA A 9 -0.63 15.21 -8.24
CA ALA A 9 -1.60 14.13 -8.43
C ALA A 9 -0.95 12.75 -8.33
N LEU A 10 0.22 12.57 -8.95
CA LEU A 10 0.99 11.34 -8.89
C LEU A 10 1.45 11.01 -7.45
N ILE A 11 1.88 12.02 -6.69
CA ILE A 11 2.30 11.85 -5.29
C ILE A 11 1.09 11.46 -4.43
N ALA A 12 -0.04 12.13 -4.63
CA ALA A 12 -1.28 11.82 -3.91
C ALA A 12 -1.74 10.37 -4.17
N ALA A 13 -1.73 9.94 -5.43
CA ALA A 13 -2.10 8.59 -5.82
C ALA A 13 -1.19 7.51 -5.20
N THR A 14 0.12 7.76 -5.23
CA THR A 14 1.11 6.90 -4.58
C THR A 14 0.82 6.75 -3.08
N LYS A 15 0.60 7.87 -2.38
CA LYS A 15 0.26 7.84 -0.95
C LYS A 15 -1.05 7.11 -0.70
N GLY A 16 -2.09 7.38 -1.49
CA GLY A 16 -3.41 6.77 -1.31
C GLY A 16 -3.34 5.25 -1.31
N ALA A 17 -2.56 4.68 -2.22
CA ALA A 17 -2.39 3.23 -2.31
C ALA A 17 -1.50 2.63 -1.21
N VAL A 18 -0.44 3.34 -0.80
CA VAL A 18 0.43 2.93 0.31
C VAL A 18 -0.33 2.94 1.64
N ASP A 19 -1.09 4.01 1.91
CA ASP A 19 -1.93 4.16 3.11
C ASP A 19 -2.93 3.01 3.31
N ILE A 20 -3.43 2.42 2.21
CA ILE A 20 -4.36 1.30 2.29
C ILE A 20 -3.68 0.13 2.97
N PHE A 21 -2.45 -0.20 2.56
CA PHE A 21 -1.69 -1.30 3.16
C PHE A 21 -1.37 -1.03 4.61
N ASP A 22 -0.93 0.18 4.95
CA ASP A 22 -0.63 0.58 6.33
C ASP A 22 -1.83 0.34 7.25
N LYS A 23 -3.04 0.71 6.79
CA LYS A 23 -4.31 0.57 7.53
C LYS A 23 -4.73 -0.87 7.80
N ILE A 24 -4.41 -1.80 6.90
CA ILE A 24 -4.86 -3.20 7.00
C ILE A 24 -3.75 -4.22 7.22
N ALA A 25 -2.50 -3.80 7.35
CA ALA A 25 -1.36 -4.71 7.52
C ALA A 25 -1.55 -5.71 8.69
N GLY A 26 -2.10 -5.27 9.82
CA GLY A 26 -2.45 -6.15 10.93
C GLY A 26 -3.54 -7.18 10.60
N GLN A 27 -4.53 -6.79 9.79
CA GLN A 27 -5.59 -7.69 9.32
C GLN A 27 -5.05 -8.70 8.31
N ILE A 28 -4.20 -8.27 7.37
CA ILE A 28 -3.48 -9.13 6.42
C ILE A 28 -2.69 -10.19 7.17
N LYS A 29 -1.88 -9.78 8.15
CA LYS A 29 -1.10 -10.71 8.99
C LYS A 29 -1.99 -11.72 9.70
N THR A 30 -3.12 -11.28 10.24
CA THR A 30 -4.10 -12.15 10.91
C THR A 30 -4.63 -13.23 9.97
N VAL A 31 -5.02 -12.84 8.74
CA VAL A 31 -5.54 -13.77 7.72
C VAL A 31 -4.46 -14.77 7.28
N LEU A 32 -3.27 -14.27 6.92
CA LEU A 32 -2.21 -15.13 6.38
C LEU A 32 -1.60 -16.08 7.42
N THR A 33 -1.46 -15.62 8.66
CA THR A 33 -0.81 -16.42 9.71
C THR A 33 -1.78 -17.29 10.52
N LYS A 34 -3.09 -17.11 10.32
CA LYS A 34 -4.16 -17.75 11.12
C LYS A 34 -4.01 -17.55 12.63
N ARG A 35 -3.25 -16.52 13.05
CA ARG A 35 -3.07 -16.15 14.45
C ARG A 35 -4.18 -15.20 14.88
N PRO A 36 -4.53 -15.15 16.18
CA PRO A 36 -5.47 -14.16 16.69
C PRO A 36 -5.06 -12.74 16.28
N LYS A 37 -6.04 -11.86 16.06
CA LYS A 37 -5.80 -10.43 15.80
C LYS A 37 -4.86 -9.92 16.90
N GLU A 38 -3.64 -9.55 16.54
CA GLU A 38 -2.77 -8.81 17.47
C GLU A 38 -3.59 -7.60 17.94
N ALA A 39 -3.52 -7.25 19.24
CA ALA A 39 -4.15 -6.03 19.73
C ALA A 39 -3.81 -4.88 18.76
N GLU A 40 -4.73 -3.93 18.60
CA GLU A 40 -4.50 -2.69 17.84
C GLU A 40 -3.35 -1.92 18.51
N GLY A 41 -2.12 -2.39 18.29
CA GLY A 41 -0.89 -1.73 18.65
C GLY A 41 -0.64 -0.71 17.57
N ASP A 42 -0.68 0.54 18.00
CA ASP A 42 -0.23 1.76 17.35
C ASP A 42 -0.04 1.76 15.83
N ASP A 43 -0.70 2.73 15.21
CA ASP A 43 -0.36 3.32 13.90
C ASP A 43 1.15 3.64 13.75
N ASP A 44 1.95 3.57 14.82
CA ASP A 44 3.40 3.76 14.89
C ASP A 44 4.24 2.48 14.72
N ARG A 45 3.63 1.34 14.38
CA ARG A 45 4.41 0.13 14.02
C ARG A 45 5.29 0.29 12.78
N TRP A 46 5.02 1.29 11.94
CA TRP A 46 5.69 1.48 10.65
C TRP A 46 6.71 2.61 10.70
N ARG A 47 7.97 2.27 10.44
CA ARG A 47 9.08 3.22 10.57
C ARG A 47 9.08 4.29 9.49
N PHE A 48 8.72 3.97 8.25
CA PHE A 48 8.71 4.97 7.18
C PHE A 48 7.30 5.24 6.65
N LYS A 49 6.90 6.51 6.63
CA LYS A 49 5.61 6.97 6.07
C LYS A 49 5.85 7.94 4.91
N VAL A 50 5.20 7.69 3.78
CA VAL A 50 5.20 8.60 2.63
C VAL A 50 4.22 9.76 2.89
N ARG A 51 4.71 10.99 2.79
CA ARG A 51 3.93 12.22 2.97
C ARG A 51 4.11 13.12 1.74
N PRO A 52 3.03 13.57 1.07
CA PRO A 52 3.09 14.68 0.14
C PRO A 52 3.36 15.96 0.93
N GLU A 53 4.39 16.70 0.53
CA GLU A 53 4.58 18.09 0.95
C GLU A 53 4.62 18.96 -0.32
N GLY A 54 3.44 19.43 -0.73
CA GLY A 54 3.27 20.14 -2.00
C GLY A 54 3.58 19.24 -3.20
N THR A 55 4.66 19.57 -3.90
CA THR A 55 5.15 18.84 -5.08
C THR A 55 6.37 17.96 -4.79
N ALA A 56 6.68 17.74 -3.51
CA ALA A 56 7.74 16.84 -3.07
C ALA A 56 7.17 15.57 -2.44
N ILE A 57 7.88 14.46 -2.65
CA ILE A 57 7.69 13.23 -1.88
C ILE A 57 8.60 13.31 -0.66
N VAL A 58 8.02 13.25 0.54
CA VAL A 58 8.77 13.24 1.79
C VAL A 58 8.56 11.89 2.47
N VAL A 59 9.65 11.23 2.83
CA VAL A 59 9.62 10.05 3.70
C VAL A 59 9.95 10.51 5.10
N LYS A 60 9.03 10.24 6.04
CA LYS A 60 9.24 10.51 7.46
C LYS A 60 9.43 9.23 8.23
N GLN A 61 10.34 9.29 9.19
CA GLN A 61 10.44 8.33 10.27
C GLN A 61 10.06 9.04 11.56
N GLU A 62 8.94 8.62 12.15
CA GLU A 62 8.27 9.40 13.21
C GLU A 62 8.08 10.85 12.73
N ASP A 63 8.64 11.84 13.42
CA ASP A 63 8.59 13.26 13.03
C ASP A 63 9.80 13.73 12.20
N ARG A 64 10.78 12.85 11.98
CA ARG A 64 12.01 13.20 11.26
C ARG A 64 11.86 12.92 9.76
N THR A 65 12.09 13.95 8.94
CA THR A 65 12.30 13.76 7.50
C THR A 65 13.60 13.02 7.26
N VAL A 66 13.51 11.84 6.62
CA VAL A 66 14.67 11.00 6.28
C VAL A 66 15.00 11.05 4.80
N GLN A 67 14.02 11.29 3.94
CA GLN A 67 14.22 11.49 2.50
C GLN A 67 13.26 12.54 1.98
N THR A 68 13.72 13.32 1.01
CA THR A 68 12.91 14.27 0.26
C THR A 68 13.28 14.14 -1.20
N VAL A 69 12.29 13.94 -2.07
CA VAL A 69 12.43 14.01 -3.52
C VAL A 69 11.59 15.17 -4.02
N THR A 70 12.26 16.17 -4.56
CA THR A 70 11.65 17.44 -4.99
C THR A 70 11.00 17.32 -6.36
N ALA A 71 10.11 18.25 -6.69
CA ALA A 71 9.50 18.31 -8.01
C ALA A 71 10.52 18.43 -9.16
N ALA A 72 11.66 19.09 -8.91
CA ALA A 72 12.74 19.25 -9.87
C ALA A 72 13.53 17.95 -10.10
N GLU A 73 13.55 17.05 -9.12
CA GLU A 73 14.13 15.71 -9.26
C GLU A 73 13.12 14.78 -9.93
N LEU A 74 11.85 14.84 -9.54
CA LEU A 74 10.76 14.10 -10.15
C LEU A 74 10.60 14.43 -11.64
N SER A 75 10.69 15.70 -12.04
CA SER A 75 10.56 16.10 -13.45
C SER A 75 11.65 15.54 -14.37
N LYS A 76 12.80 15.11 -13.81
CA LYS A 76 13.89 14.48 -14.57
C LYS A 76 13.64 13.00 -14.88
N VAL A 77 12.80 12.34 -14.09
CA VAL A 77 12.57 10.89 -14.17
C VAL A 77 11.15 10.53 -14.58
N LEU A 78 10.19 11.45 -14.40
CA LEU A 78 8.78 11.22 -14.68
C LEU A 78 8.35 11.62 -16.09
N SER A 79 7.54 10.74 -16.67
CA SER A 79 6.84 10.91 -17.94
C SER A 79 5.32 10.94 -17.71
N PRO A 80 4.51 11.47 -18.67
CA PRO A 80 3.05 11.39 -18.61
C PRO A 80 2.50 9.98 -18.41
N ALA A 81 3.13 8.97 -19.01
CA ALA A 81 2.74 7.57 -18.84
C ALA A 81 2.87 7.08 -17.39
N ASP A 82 3.77 7.67 -16.60
CA ASP A 82 3.95 7.31 -15.20
C ASP A 82 2.79 7.79 -14.33
N LEU A 83 2.19 8.94 -14.67
CA LEU A 83 0.97 9.42 -14.01
C LEU A 83 -0.19 8.46 -14.25
N GLU A 84 -0.43 8.08 -15.51
CA GLU A 84 -1.49 7.13 -15.88
C GLU A 84 -1.30 5.77 -15.19
N LEU A 85 -0.05 5.28 -15.16
CA LEU A 85 0.28 4.02 -14.52
C LEU A 85 0.03 4.05 -13.01
N VAL A 86 0.52 5.07 -12.30
CA VAL A 86 0.32 5.19 -10.85
C VAL A 86 -1.15 5.37 -10.49
N GLN A 87 -1.90 6.15 -11.29
CA GLN A 87 -3.36 6.27 -11.13
C GLN A 87 -4.06 4.93 -11.35
N THR A 88 -3.61 4.13 -12.31
CA THR A 88 -4.14 2.78 -12.55
C THR A 88 -3.90 1.88 -11.34
N TYR A 89 -2.69 1.90 -10.77
CA TYR A 89 -2.38 1.17 -9.54
C TYR A 89 -3.27 1.61 -8.37
N GLU A 90 -3.44 2.91 -8.16
CA GLU A 90 -4.30 3.44 -7.10
C GLU A 90 -5.77 3.00 -7.29
N GLN A 91 -6.31 3.09 -8.51
CA GLN A 91 -7.68 2.69 -8.80
C GLN A 91 -7.90 1.19 -8.56
N SER A 92 -6.96 0.35 -9.03
CA SER A 92 -6.99 -1.09 -8.79
C SER A 92 -6.88 -1.42 -7.30
N MET A 93 -5.96 -0.76 -6.58
CA MET A 93 -5.81 -0.90 -5.14
C MET A 93 -7.11 -0.60 -4.41
N ASN A 94 -7.76 0.53 -4.71
CA ASN A 94 -9.03 0.93 -4.11
C ASN A 94 -10.14 -0.10 -4.39
N LYS A 95 -10.20 -0.64 -5.61
CA LYS A 95 -11.16 -1.68 -6.00
C LYS A 95 -10.97 -2.96 -5.19
N TYR A 96 -9.74 -3.44 -5.06
CA TYR A 96 -9.45 -4.66 -4.28
C TYR A 96 -9.67 -4.42 -2.79
N PHE A 97 -9.32 -3.23 -2.28
CA PHE A 97 -9.60 -2.86 -0.90
C PHE A 97 -11.09 -2.77 -0.60
N ALA A 98 -11.91 -2.26 -1.53
CA ALA A 98 -13.36 -2.26 -1.37
C ALA A 98 -13.93 -3.68 -1.25
N ARG A 99 -13.43 -4.62 -2.06
CA ARG A 99 -13.79 -6.04 -1.97
C ARG A 99 -13.31 -6.67 -0.67
N TRP A 100 -12.07 -6.39 -0.28
CA TRP A 100 -11.51 -6.81 1.01
C TRP A 100 -12.44 -6.44 2.16
N LYS A 101 -12.84 -5.16 2.28
CA LYS A 101 -13.74 -4.71 3.35
C LYS A 101 -15.06 -5.49 3.37
N ALA A 102 -15.66 -5.74 2.20
CA ALA A 102 -16.93 -6.45 2.10
C ALA A 102 -16.83 -7.93 2.52
N VAL A 103 -15.70 -8.58 2.24
CA VAL A 103 -15.44 -9.97 2.63
C VAL A 103 -15.01 -10.04 4.10
N TYR A 104 -14.13 -9.15 4.54
CA TYR A 104 -13.57 -9.15 5.90
C TYR A 104 -14.64 -8.93 6.97
N ALA A 105 -15.68 -8.14 6.66
CA ALA A 105 -16.85 -7.98 7.52
C ALA A 105 -17.62 -9.28 7.80
N LYS A 106 -17.42 -10.33 6.99
CA LYS A 106 -18.05 -11.65 7.14
C LYS A 106 -17.12 -12.68 7.78
N LYS A 107 -15.85 -12.32 8.03
CA LYS A 107 -14.88 -13.23 8.65
C LYS A 107 -15.41 -13.66 10.01
N ASP A 108 -15.43 -14.98 10.24
CA ASP A 108 -15.90 -15.61 11.48
C ASP A 108 -17.38 -15.36 11.82
N ALA A 109 -18.17 -14.81 10.88
CA ALA A 109 -19.61 -14.56 11.09
C ALA A 109 -20.45 -15.84 10.99
N SER A 110 -19.92 -16.90 10.37
CA SER A 110 -20.59 -18.18 10.21
C SER A 110 -20.03 -19.23 11.17
N GLN A 111 -20.91 -20.11 11.67
CA GLN A 111 -20.50 -21.33 12.38
C GLN A 111 -20.16 -22.47 11.41
N ASP A 112 -20.46 -22.32 10.12
CA ASP A 112 -20.16 -23.30 9.07
C ASP A 112 -18.68 -23.21 8.65
N PRO A 113 -17.87 -24.27 8.86
CA PRO A 113 -16.46 -24.29 8.49
C PRO A 113 -16.22 -24.07 6.99
N LEU A 114 -17.12 -24.53 6.11
CA LEU A 114 -16.97 -24.37 4.67
C LEU A 114 -17.13 -22.90 4.25
N VAL A 115 -18.11 -22.21 4.84
CA VAL A 115 -18.33 -20.78 4.61
C VAL A 115 -17.13 -19.95 5.06
N ASN A 116 -16.53 -20.33 6.20
CA ASN A 116 -15.32 -19.66 6.71
C ASN A 116 -14.12 -19.91 5.79
N ALA A 117 -13.92 -21.15 5.30
CA ALA A 117 -12.85 -21.47 4.37
C ALA A 117 -12.95 -20.68 3.05
N ILE A 118 -14.16 -20.58 2.47
CA ILE A 118 -14.41 -19.77 1.25
C ILE A 118 -14.13 -18.29 1.52
N THR A 119 -14.53 -17.78 2.69
CA THR A 119 -14.27 -16.39 3.08
C THR A 119 -12.77 -16.12 3.21
N GLU A 120 -12.01 -17.03 3.81
CA GLU A 120 -10.55 -16.94 3.91
C GLU A 120 -9.87 -16.94 2.54
N GLU A 121 -10.31 -17.80 1.61
CA GLU A 121 -9.79 -17.84 0.25
C GLU A 121 -10.04 -16.51 -0.49
N GLN A 122 -11.25 -15.95 -0.39
CA GLN A 122 -11.59 -14.65 -0.99
C GLN A 122 -10.75 -13.51 -0.41
N LEU A 123 -10.49 -13.53 0.89
CA LEU A 123 -9.59 -12.56 1.56
C LEU A 123 -8.18 -12.69 1.01
N THR A 124 -7.66 -13.92 0.93
CA THR A 124 -6.31 -14.21 0.42
C THR A 124 -6.16 -13.75 -1.03
N GLU A 125 -7.15 -13.99 -1.88
CA GLU A 125 -7.18 -13.50 -3.26
C GLU A 125 -7.07 -11.96 -3.33
N GLN A 126 -7.78 -11.22 -2.47
CA GLN A 126 -7.68 -9.75 -2.47
C GLN A 126 -6.30 -9.29 -1.98
N ILE A 127 -5.68 -9.98 -1.02
CA ILE A 127 -4.32 -9.67 -0.55
C ILE A 127 -3.32 -9.79 -1.70
N VAL A 128 -3.36 -10.90 -2.45
CA VAL A 128 -2.46 -11.13 -3.59
C VAL A 128 -2.61 -10.03 -4.65
N LYS A 129 -3.86 -9.65 -4.95
CA LYS A 129 -4.16 -8.58 -5.92
C LYS A 129 -3.66 -7.22 -5.46
N MET A 130 -3.95 -6.83 -4.21
CA MET A 130 -3.44 -5.60 -3.62
C MET A 130 -1.90 -5.58 -3.61
N LYS A 131 -1.24 -6.72 -3.33
CA LYS A 131 0.22 -6.81 -3.36
C LYS A 131 0.78 -6.49 -4.74
N GLY A 132 0.16 -7.00 -5.81
CA GLY A 132 0.61 -6.72 -7.18
C GLY A 132 0.69 -5.22 -7.45
N GLU A 133 -0.36 -4.50 -7.07
CA GLU A 133 -0.42 -3.03 -7.20
C GLU A 133 0.63 -2.34 -6.31
N LEU A 134 0.79 -2.79 -5.06
CA LEU A 134 1.77 -2.23 -4.11
C LEU A 134 3.20 -2.37 -4.62
N VAL A 135 3.57 -3.53 -5.17
CA VAL A 135 4.89 -3.76 -5.74
C VAL A 135 5.16 -2.77 -6.88
N GLY A 136 4.18 -2.57 -7.77
CA GLY A 136 4.28 -1.56 -8.83
C GLY A 136 4.52 -0.15 -8.30
N ILE A 137 3.85 0.23 -7.21
CA ILE A 137 4.02 1.54 -6.55
C ILE A 137 5.39 1.68 -5.88
N ILE A 138 5.89 0.63 -5.23
CA ILE A 138 7.22 0.63 -4.60
C ILE A 138 8.31 0.73 -5.66
N ASP A 139 8.20 -0.03 -6.75
CA ASP A 139 9.16 0.03 -7.85
C ASP A 139 9.14 1.42 -8.52
N PHE A 140 7.95 2.02 -8.64
CA PHE A 140 7.79 3.40 -9.07
C PHE A 140 8.52 4.38 -8.14
N LEU A 141 8.30 4.29 -6.83
CA LEU A 141 8.95 5.13 -5.82
C LEU A 141 10.48 4.97 -5.86
N LYS A 142 10.97 3.75 -5.99
CA LYS A 142 12.40 3.44 -6.12
C LYS A 142 13.01 4.12 -7.34
N ARG A 143 12.33 4.09 -8.49
CA ARG A 143 12.77 4.81 -9.70
C ARG A 143 12.81 6.33 -9.50
N CYS A 144 11.94 6.86 -8.64
CA CYS A 144 11.95 8.27 -8.25
C CYS A 144 13.05 8.61 -7.23
N GLY A 145 13.87 7.66 -6.81
CA GLY A 145 14.90 7.85 -5.79
C GLY A 145 14.40 7.75 -4.35
N VAL A 146 13.14 7.31 -4.15
CA VAL A 146 12.57 7.06 -2.83
C VAL A 146 12.84 5.61 -2.43
N MET A 147 13.64 5.42 -1.39
CA MET A 147 13.95 4.09 -0.86
C MET A 147 13.09 3.81 0.37
N LEU A 148 12.04 3.01 0.22
CA LEU A 148 11.27 2.50 1.35
C LEU A 148 11.93 1.22 1.87
N ASP A 149 13.03 1.37 2.60
CA ASP A 149 13.84 0.25 3.12
C ASP A 149 13.28 -0.26 4.46
N ASP A 150 11.99 -0.63 4.49
CA ASP A 150 11.32 -1.31 5.63
C ASP A 150 9.96 -1.96 5.22
N HIS A 151 9.28 -2.58 6.20
CA HIS A 151 8.01 -3.35 6.32
C HIS A 151 7.12 -3.64 5.10
N TYR A 152 7.09 -2.82 4.06
CA TYR A 152 6.50 -3.21 2.77
C TYR A 152 7.18 -4.46 2.21
N MET A 153 8.48 -4.64 2.48
CA MET A 153 9.19 -5.89 2.18
C MET A 153 8.67 -7.07 3.02
N HIS A 154 8.28 -6.85 4.28
CA HIS A 154 7.71 -7.91 5.12
C HIS A 154 6.31 -8.33 4.64
N VAL A 155 5.44 -7.37 4.29
CA VAL A 155 4.13 -7.67 3.71
C VAL A 155 4.29 -8.35 2.34
N ARG A 156 5.23 -7.88 1.51
CA ARG A 156 5.59 -8.54 0.25
C ARG A 156 5.98 -10.01 0.48
N GLN A 157 6.85 -10.28 1.46
CA GLN A 157 7.32 -11.61 1.83
C GLN A 157 6.23 -12.50 2.41
N LEU A 158 5.38 -11.99 3.30
CA LEU A 158 4.28 -12.75 3.90
C LEU A 158 3.33 -13.33 2.85
N VAL A 159 3.17 -12.63 1.73
CA VAL A 159 2.34 -13.08 0.61
C VAL A 159 3.13 -13.94 -0.40
N GLU A 160 4.47 -14.00 -0.34
CA GLU A 160 5.25 -14.99 -1.10
C GLU A 160 5.23 -16.38 -0.44
N ALA A 161 4.98 -16.42 0.86
CA ALA A 161 4.95 -17.65 1.67
C ALA A 161 3.54 -18.26 1.86
N ALA A 162 2.50 -17.59 1.37
CA ALA A 162 1.10 -17.99 1.47
C ALA A 162 0.60 -18.54 0.14
#